data_AF-A0A7T3G041-F1
#
_entry.id   AF-A0A7T3G041-F1
#
_cell.length_a   1.000
_cell.length_b   1.000
_cell.length_c   1.000
_cell.angle_alpha   90.00
_cell.angle_beta   90.00
_cell.angle_gamma   90.00
#
_symmetry.space_group_name_H-M   'P 1'
#
loop_
_entity.id
_entity.type
_entity.pdbx_description
1 polymer ?
#
loop_
_entity_poly.entity_id
_entity_poly.type
_entity_poly.pdbx_seq_one_letter_code
_entity_poly.pdbx_strand_id
1 'polypeptide(L)'
;MPDVLLDCSRSEARERCARAVRQTEGLSKAKETDYQVVGKTGLSFPRVLWSWGEKVYVDIKEMESGQIGINVRGEKNVPVNIGANPEKFRRRVLDELSRSERQDKKMVGGMDMTRASELEGES
;
A
#
# COMPACT_ATOMS: atom_id res chain seq x y z
N MET A 1 7.63 14.48 7.68
CA MET A 1 6.34 14.61 6.96
C MET A 1 5.98 13.24 6.42
N PRO A 2 4.70 12.82 6.50
CA PRO A 2 4.25 11.57 5.89
C PRO A 2 4.35 11.63 4.36
N ASP A 3 4.64 10.50 3.72
CA ASP A 3 4.67 10.39 2.26
C ASP A 3 3.25 10.42 1.68
N VAL A 4 2.28 9.84 2.40
CA VAL A 4 0.86 9.79 2.04
C VAL A 4 0.00 10.04 3.28
N LEU A 5 -1.11 10.75 3.11
CA LEU A 5 -2.15 10.93 4.12
C LEU A 5 -3.40 10.17 3.67
N LEU A 6 -3.98 9.39 4.56
CA LEU A 6 -5.20 8.63 4.32
C LEU A 6 -6.28 9.08 5.30
N ASP A 7 -7.45 9.42 4.74
CA ASP A 7 -8.67 9.71 5.48
C ASP A 7 -9.44 8.41 5.78
N CYS A 8 -8.81 7.47 6.49
CA CYS A 8 -9.44 6.20 6.84
C CYS A 8 -9.02 5.71 8.22
N SER A 9 -9.70 4.68 8.72
CA SER A 9 -9.34 4.08 10.01
C SER A 9 -7.97 3.41 9.94
N ARG A 10 -7.28 3.30 11.08
CA ARG A 10 -5.96 2.64 11.16
C ARG A 10 -5.98 1.20 10.62
N SER A 11 -7.03 0.45 10.93
CA SER A 11 -7.20 -0.93 10.45
C SER A 11 -7.30 -1.00 8.94
N GLU A 12 -8.02 -0.05 8.34
CA GLU A 12 -8.18 0.04 6.90
C GLU A 12 -6.88 0.51 6.22
N ALA A 13 -6.21 1.50 6.78
CA ALA A 13 -4.90 1.95 6.32
C ALA A 13 -3.88 0.80 6.33
N ARG A 14 -3.90 -0.03 7.39
CA ARG A 14 -3.08 -1.24 7.52
C ARG A 14 -3.38 -2.25 6.43
N GLU A 15 -4.65 -2.53 6.16
CA GLU A 15 -5.04 -3.46 5.10
C GLU A 15 -4.62 -2.96 3.72
N ARG A 16 -4.79 -1.66 3.44
CA ARG A 16 -4.34 -1.01 2.21
C ARG A 16 -2.82 -1.14 2.05
N CYS A 17 -2.06 -0.85 3.10
CA CYS A 17 -0.60 -1.00 3.09
C CYS A 17 -0.17 -2.46 2.88
N ALA A 18 -0.80 -3.41 3.56
CA ALA A 18 -0.52 -4.83 3.41
C ALA A 18 -0.83 -5.34 1.99
N ARG A 19 -1.89 -4.81 1.37
CA ARG A 19 -2.27 -5.11 0.00
C ARG A 19 -1.28 -4.54 -1.01
N ALA A 20 -0.91 -3.27 -0.87
CA ALA A 20 0.09 -2.62 -1.74
C ALA A 20 1.43 -3.36 -1.71
N VAL A 21 1.90 -3.78 -0.53
CA VAL A 21 3.13 -4.58 -0.40
C VAL A 21 2.99 -5.96 -1.07
N ARG A 22 1.84 -6.62 -0.97
CA ARG A 22 1.57 -7.91 -1.62
C ARG A 22 1.46 -7.82 -3.15
N GLN A 23 0.93 -6.70 -3.66
CA GLN A 23 0.78 -6.45 -5.10
C GLN A 23 2.09 -5.99 -5.74
N THR A 24 3.05 -5.50 -4.93
CA THR A 24 4.36 -5.10 -5.42
C THR A 24 5.18 -6.32 -5.82
N GLU A 25 5.37 -6.51 -7.13
CA GLU A 25 6.21 -7.58 -7.66
C GLU A 25 7.63 -7.55 -7.09
N GLY A 26 8.09 -8.72 -6.62
CA GLY A 26 9.41 -8.92 -6.03
C GLY A 26 9.45 -8.75 -4.51
N LEU A 27 8.37 -8.29 -3.87
CA LEU A 27 8.24 -8.29 -2.41
C LEU A 27 7.47 -9.52 -1.94
N SER A 28 8.09 -10.29 -1.05
CA SER A 28 7.43 -11.26 -0.20
C SER A 28 7.12 -10.63 1.17
N LYS A 29 5.90 -10.84 1.64
CA LYS A 29 5.45 -10.29 2.93
C LYS A 29 6.24 -10.93 4.07
N ALA A 30 6.79 -10.12 4.97
CA ALA A 30 7.67 -10.64 6.02
C ALA A 30 7.29 -10.26 7.46
N LYS A 31 6.49 -9.22 7.69
CA LYS A 31 5.92 -8.93 9.01
C LYS A 31 4.79 -7.92 8.87
N GLU A 32 3.71 -8.15 9.59
CA GLU A 32 2.62 -7.19 9.73
C GLU A 32 2.37 -6.99 11.22
N THR A 33 2.36 -5.73 11.65
CA THR A 33 1.99 -5.30 12.99
C THR A 33 0.91 -4.23 12.88
N ASP A 34 0.36 -3.79 14.01
CA ASP A 34 -0.69 -2.75 14.03
C ASP A 34 -0.24 -1.38 13.50
N TYR A 35 1.07 -1.11 13.53
CA TYR A 35 1.66 0.19 13.18
C TYR A 35 2.67 0.10 12.04
N GLN A 36 2.98 -1.10 11.56
CA GLN A 36 4.03 -1.28 10.57
C GLN A 36 3.78 -2.49 9.68
N VAL A 37 3.96 -2.31 8.38
CA VAL A 37 4.00 -3.39 7.39
C VAL A 37 5.41 -3.48 6.83
N VAL A 38 6.02 -4.66 6.87
CA VAL A 38 7.37 -4.89 6.36
C VAL A 38 7.32 -5.87 5.19
N GLY A 39 7.68 -5.37 4.01
CA GLY A 39 7.96 -6.16 2.81
C GLY A 39 9.44 -6.50 2.74
N LYS A 40 9.77 -7.76 2.44
CA LYS A 40 11.14 -8.19 2.13
C LYS A 40 11.20 -8.69 0.71
N THR A 41 12.29 -8.47 -0.01
CA THR A 41 12.44 -9.12 -1.32
C THR A 41 12.49 -10.64 -1.16
N GLY A 42 11.67 -11.37 -1.91
CA GLY A 42 11.60 -12.83 -1.88
C GLY A 42 11.94 -13.45 -3.23
N LEU A 43 12.76 -14.50 -3.19
CA LEU A 43 13.22 -15.27 -4.36
C LEU A 43 12.04 -15.83 -5.18
N SER A 44 11.89 -15.41 -6.43
CA SER A 44 11.32 -16.27 -7.47
C SER A 44 12.46 -16.83 -8.32
N PHE A 45 12.67 -18.14 -8.23
CA PHE A 45 13.63 -18.89 -9.05
C PHE A 45 13.08 -19.14 -10.48
N PRO A 46 13.94 -19.47 -11.49
CA PRO A 46 15.36 -19.79 -11.38
C PRO A 46 16.31 -18.94 -12.26
N ARG A 47 17.53 -18.69 -11.73
CA ARG A 47 18.84 -18.49 -12.42
C ARG A 47 19.65 -17.21 -12.18
N VAL A 48 19.19 -16.17 -11.51
CA VAL A 48 20.08 -15.01 -11.22
C VAL A 48 19.97 -14.52 -9.77
N LEU A 49 20.99 -14.90 -8.99
CA LEU A 49 21.61 -14.16 -7.88
C LEU A 49 20.72 -13.66 -6.73
N TRP A 50 20.72 -14.46 -5.65
CA TRP A 50 20.62 -14.08 -4.23
C TRP A 50 20.49 -12.58 -3.91
N SER A 51 19.28 -12.02 -3.96
CA SER A 51 19.00 -10.69 -3.41
C SER A 51 18.04 -10.77 -2.22
N TRP A 52 18.53 -11.40 -1.14
CA TRP A 52 18.04 -11.15 0.22
C TRP A 52 18.65 -9.83 0.70
N GLY A 53 18.21 -8.70 0.14
CA GLY A 53 18.96 -7.46 0.36
C GLY A 53 18.16 -6.19 0.51
N GLU A 54 16.86 -6.22 0.29
CA GLU A 54 16.05 -5.01 0.33
C GLU A 54 14.84 -5.25 1.22
N LYS A 55 14.59 -4.29 2.10
CA LYS A 55 13.42 -4.24 2.97
C LYS A 55 12.68 -2.96 2.69
N VAL A 56 11.37 -3.03 2.68
CA VAL A 56 10.51 -1.85 2.67
C VAL A 56 9.71 -1.86 3.96
N TYR A 57 9.80 -0.78 4.71
CA TYR A 57 9.03 -0.51 5.91
C TYR A 57 7.96 0.50 5.55
N VAL A 58 6.72 0.16 5.85
CA VAL A 58 5.57 1.05 5.73
C VAL A 58 5.10 1.31 7.15
N ASP A 59 5.40 2.51 7.67
CA ASP A 59 5.01 2.94 9.00
C ASP A 59 3.66 3.66 8.94
N ILE A 60 2.78 3.30 9.86
CA ILE A 60 1.41 3.81 9.96
C ILE A 60 1.34 4.64 11.25
N LYS A 61 1.16 5.95 11.10
CA LYS A 61 1.11 6.89 12.22
C LYS A 61 -0.20 7.64 12.21
N GLU A 62 -0.85 7.71 13.36
CA GLU A 62 -2.02 8.56 13.54
C GLU A 62 -1.58 10.02 13.74
N MET A 63 -2.21 10.93 13.00
CA MET A 63 -1.96 12.36 13.06
C MET A 63 -2.98 13.03 13.97
N GLU A 64 -2.62 14.19 14.54
CA GLU A 64 -3.50 14.98 15.40
C GLU A 64 -4.77 15.46 14.67
N SER A 65 -4.75 15.51 13.34
CA SER A 65 -5.91 15.81 12.49
C SER A 65 -6.93 14.66 12.38
N GLY A 66 -6.69 13.51 13.02
CA GLY A 66 -7.50 12.30 12.87
C GLY A 66 -7.22 11.52 11.57
N GLN A 67 -6.28 11.99 10.76
CA GLN A 67 -5.83 11.32 9.53
C GLN A 67 -4.72 10.32 9.83
N ILE A 68 -4.56 9.33 8.97
CA ILE A 68 -3.46 8.37 9.05
C ILE A 68 -2.33 8.78 8.11
N GLY A 69 -1.18 9.10 8.67
CA GLY A 69 0.06 9.36 7.94
C GLY A 69 0.84 8.07 7.68
N ILE A 70 1.11 7.81 6.41
CA ILE A 70 1.92 6.67 5.95
C ILE A 70 3.32 7.17 5.59
N ASN A 71 4.34 6.50 6.12
CA ASN A 71 5.74 6.70 5.72
C ASN A 71 6.28 5.42 5.10
N VAL A 72 6.92 5.52 3.93
CA VAL A 72 7.51 4.38 3.23
C VAL A 72 9.02 4.53 3.17
N ARG A 73 9.73 3.62 3.82
CA ARG A 73 11.19 3.60 3.91
C ARG A 73 11.76 2.34 3.28
N GLY A 74 12.66 2.51 2.32
CA GLY A 74 13.44 1.42 1.74
C GLY A 74 14.79 1.30 2.42
N GLU A 75 15.15 0.13 2.92
CA GLU A 75 16.44 -0.14 3.56
C GLU A 75 17.20 -1.21 2.77
N LYS A 76 18.50 -0.95 2.56
CA LYS A 76 19.44 -1.90 1.98
C LYS A 76 20.09 -2.71 3.10
N ASN A 77 19.76 -3.99 3.16
CA ASN A 77 20.18 -4.90 4.23
C ASN A 77 21.48 -5.66 3.92
N VAL A 78 22.03 -5.56 2.70
CA VAL A 78 23.38 -6.07 2.37
C VAL A 78 24.27 -5.00 1.73
N PRO A 79 25.47 -4.74 2.29
CA PRO A 79 26.43 -3.80 1.70
C PRO A 79 27.00 -4.30 0.37
N VAL A 80 27.03 -5.62 0.15
CA VAL A 80 27.71 -6.28 -0.98
C VAL A 80 26.91 -6.20 -2.29
N ASN A 81 25.61 -5.92 -2.23
CA ASN A 81 24.74 -5.99 -3.40
C ASN A 81 24.67 -4.61 -4.09
N ILE A 82 25.62 -4.31 -4.97
CA ILE A 82 25.74 -3.02 -5.69
C ILE A 82 24.48 -2.70 -6.51
N GLY A 83 23.76 -3.72 -6.98
CA GLY A 83 22.51 -3.57 -7.74
C GLY A 83 21.23 -3.36 -6.91
N ALA A 84 21.29 -3.46 -5.58
CA ALA A 84 20.13 -3.23 -4.72
C ALA A 84 19.73 -1.74 -4.75
N ASN A 85 18.49 -1.47 -5.18
CA ASN A 85 17.88 -0.16 -5.28
C ASN A 85 16.57 -0.13 -4.46
N PRO A 86 16.65 0.08 -3.14
CA PRO A 86 15.47 0.09 -2.26
C PRO A 86 14.49 1.23 -2.59
N GLU A 87 14.97 2.31 -3.21
CA GLU A 87 14.13 3.41 -3.71
C GLU A 87 13.15 2.94 -4.80
N LYS A 88 13.54 1.97 -5.63
CA LYS A 88 12.64 1.40 -6.66
C LYS A 88 11.42 0.75 -6.02
N PHE A 89 11.62 0.01 -4.93
CA PHE A 89 10.53 -0.65 -4.21
C PHE A 89 9.69 0.36 -3.43
N ARG A 90 10.30 1.37 -2.81
CA ARG A 90 9.56 2.49 -2.20
C ARG A 90 8.62 3.15 -3.21
N ARG A 91 9.12 3.50 -4.40
CA ARG A 91 8.31 4.15 -5.45
C ARG A 91 7.17 3.25 -5.94
N ARG A 92 7.42 1.94 -6.10
CA ARG A 92 6.38 0.98 -6.49
C ARG A 92 5.27 0.86 -5.44
N VAL A 93 5.64 0.76 -4.16
CA VAL A 93 4.65 0.70 -3.06
C VAL A 93 3.81 1.98 -3.01
N LEU A 94 4.43 3.15 -3.21
CA LEU A 94 3.71 4.42 -3.28
C LEU A 94 2.78 4.50 -4.51
N ASP A 95 3.21 4.01 -5.68
CA ASP A 95 2.34 3.94 -6.88
C ASP A 95 1.12 3.04 -6.61
N GLU A 96 1.33 1.84 -6.05
CA GLU A 96 0.22 0.92 -5.71
C GLU A 96 -0.74 1.51 -4.65
N LEU A 97 -0.22 2.19 -3.63
CA LEU A 97 -1.05 2.92 -2.68
C LEU A 97 -1.90 3.99 -3.37
N SER A 98 -1.30 4.79 -4.25
CA SER A 98 -2.03 5.84 -5.00
C SER A 98 -3.08 5.27 -5.96
N ARG A 99 -2.83 4.09 -6.55
CA ARG A 99 -3.80 3.39 -7.40
C ARG A 99 -4.99 2.88 -6.60
N SER A 100 -4.75 2.36 -5.41
CA SER A 100 -5.83 1.90 -4.51
C SER A 100 -6.78 3.04 -4.15
N GLU A 101 -6.26 4.24 -3.86
CA GLU A 101 -7.08 5.43 -3.60
C GLU A 101 -7.94 5.84 -4.81
N ARG A 102 -7.40 5.73 -6.03
CA ARG A 102 -8.14 6.06 -7.26
C ARG A 102 -9.26 5.07 -7.56
N GLN A 103 -9.08 3.79 -7.22
CA GLN A 103 -10.12 2.77 -7.39
C GLN A 103 -11.27 2.98 -6.40
N ASP A 104 -10.97 3.32 -5.14
CA ASP A 104 -11.96 3.67 -4.14
C ASP A 104 -12.82 4.88 -4.55
N LYS A 105 -12.18 5.96 -5.04
CA LYS A 105 -12.91 7.13 -5.56
C LYS A 105 -13.80 6.80 -6.76
N LYS A 106 -13.41 5.84 -7.60
CA LYS A 106 -14.22 5.39 -8.73
C LYS A 106 -15.46 4.59 -8.31
N MET A 107 -15.41 3.88 -7.18
CA MET A 107 -16.59 3.17 -6.65
C MET A 107 -17.56 4.13 -5.95
N VAL A 108 -17.06 5.12 -5.20
CA VAL A 108 -17.91 6.10 -4.49
C VAL A 108 -18.51 7.14 -5.47
N GLY A 109 -17.78 7.52 -6.51
CA GLY A 109 -18.27 8.43 -7.56
C GLY A 109 -19.11 7.78 -8.66
N GLY A 110 -19.39 6.46 -8.55
CA GLY A 110 -20.13 5.69 -9.56
C GLY A 110 -21.54 5.27 -9.12
N MET A 111 -21.94 5.51 -7.87
CA MET A 111 -23.34 5.37 -7.44
C MET A 111 -24.11 6.66 -7.75
N ASP A 112 -24.23 6.94 -9.04
CA ASP A 112 -25.24 7.87 -9.53
C ASP A 112 -26.61 7.19 -9.49
N MET A 113 -27.60 8.00 -9.16
CA MET A 113 -28.97 7.64 -8.84
C MET A 113 -29.62 6.82 -9.95
N THR A 114 -30.12 5.62 -9.64
CA THR A 114 -31.19 5.04 -10.45
C THR A 114 -32.20 4.33 -9.57
N ARG A 115 -33.42 4.88 -9.60
CA ARG A 115 -34.70 4.43 -9.01
C ARG A 115 -35.01 4.86 -7.58
N ALA A 116 -35.26 6.15 -7.41
CA ALA A 116 -36.29 6.65 -6.51
C ALA A 116 -37.47 7.20 -7.36
N SER A 117 -38.22 6.34 -8.05
CA SER A 117 -39.42 6.75 -8.84
C SER A 117 -40.34 5.57 -9.21
N GLU A 118 -40.77 4.71 -8.28
CA GLU A 118 -41.87 3.74 -8.53
C GLU A 118 -42.80 3.63 -7.30
N LEU A 119 -43.24 4.76 -6.75
CA LEU A 119 -44.25 4.76 -5.68
C LEU A 119 -45.48 5.66 -5.91
N GLU A 120 -45.67 6.27 -7.07
CA GLU A 120 -46.92 7.01 -7.34
C GLU A 120 -47.47 6.68 -8.74
N GLY A 121 -48.66 6.08 -8.78
CA GLY A 121 -49.44 5.72 -9.97
C GLY A 121 -49.36 4.21 -10.24
N GLU A 122 -50.42 3.41 -10.15
CA GLU A 122 -51.80 3.66 -10.57
C GLU A 122 -52.82 3.15 -9.53
N SER A 123 -53.90 3.92 -9.44
CA SER A 123 -55.15 3.60 -8.75
C SER A 123 -55.98 2.57 -9.51
#